data_AF-A0A916DVU6-F1
#
_entry.id   AF-A0A916DVU6-F1
#
_cell.length_a   1.000
_cell.length_b   1.000
_cell.length_c   1.000
_cell.angle_alpha   90.00
_cell.angle_beta   90.00
_cell.angle_gamma   90.00
#
_symmetry.space_group_name_H-M   'P 1'
#
loop_
_entity.id
_entity.type
_entity.pdbx_description
1 polymer ?
#
loop_
_entity_poly.entity_id
_entity_poly.type
_entity_poly.pdbx_seq_one_letter_code
_entity_poly.pdbx_strand_id
1 'polypeptide(L)'
;MKKTRMKMGIIALTMTALTISCKKDVVKTYPNQLTLENWEEFVDAPKEVLERFEAQEQSIKTELDKEQAIATPKAICPGGPIFGKVRAWNGGWSSISGVKVTQANWTAYTNTLGNYALCSSTTGPVCMNYNTSQLNGVSTLDLVHIQRHILNIAPFDNIIPESDAARRYVAADVDHNGVIDGNDITAIQQLILGITITLPGNNVTFVPEVDLVLPMVTDPWGLSFLQNNCRNNAPYHMDRYAVKMGDVSGNFSF
;
A
#
# COMPACT_ATOMS: atom_id res chain seq x y z
N MET A 1 43.77 -49.31 -28.14
CA MET A 1 42.35 -48.90 -28.02
C MET A 1 42.28 -47.48 -27.46
N LYS A 2 41.98 -46.48 -28.30
CA LYS A 2 41.78 -45.09 -27.86
C LYS A 2 40.31 -44.92 -27.47
N LYS A 3 40.02 -44.57 -26.20
CA LYS A 3 38.66 -44.21 -25.75
C LYS A 3 38.52 -42.69 -25.70
N THR A 4 37.62 -42.18 -26.54
CA THR A 4 37.18 -40.79 -26.64
C THR A 4 36.44 -40.37 -25.38
N ARG A 5 36.86 -39.27 -24.73
CA ARG A 5 36.05 -38.54 -23.75
C ARG A 5 35.20 -37.50 -24.50
N MET A 6 33.90 -37.73 -24.55
CA MET A 6 32.93 -36.78 -25.11
C MET A 6 32.54 -35.77 -24.02
N LYS A 7 32.66 -34.48 -24.36
CA LYS A 7 32.38 -33.32 -23.49
C LYS A 7 30.90 -33.31 -23.10
N MET A 8 30.63 -33.29 -21.79
CA MET A 8 29.32 -33.03 -21.22
C MET A 8 29.44 -31.71 -20.46
N GLY A 9 29.07 -30.61 -21.11
CA GLY A 9 29.26 -29.27 -20.55
C GLY A 9 28.78 -28.15 -21.44
N ILE A 10 27.55 -28.20 -21.98
CA ILE A 10 26.90 -27.07 -22.69
C ILE A 10 25.35 -27.15 -22.57
N ILE A 11 24.78 -27.35 -21.38
CA ILE A 11 23.29 -27.41 -21.25
C ILE A 11 22.74 -26.40 -20.22
N ALA A 12 23.53 -25.96 -19.23
CA ALA A 12 23.01 -25.03 -18.22
C ALA A 12 23.02 -23.53 -18.63
N LEU A 13 23.86 -23.12 -19.58
CA LEU A 13 23.97 -21.69 -19.97
C LEU A 13 22.96 -21.27 -21.05
N THR A 14 22.46 -22.22 -21.85
CA THR A 14 21.60 -21.93 -23.01
C THR A 14 20.13 -21.77 -22.60
N MET A 15 19.65 -22.53 -21.62
CA MET A 15 18.26 -22.45 -21.16
C MET A 15 17.95 -21.09 -20.49
N THR A 16 18.87 -20.59 -19.65
CA THR A 16 18.73 -19.30 -18.96
C THR A 16 18.79 -18.11 -19.92
N ALA A 17 19.64 -18.18 -20.96
CA ALA A 17 19.70 -17.13 -21.99
C ALA A 17 18.43 -17.11 -22.86
N LEU A 18 17.89 -18.28 -23.20
CA LEU A 18 16.66 -18.40 -24.00
C LEU A 18 15.44 -17.88 -23.24
N THR A 19 15.32 -18.17 -21.94
CA THR A 19 14.22 -17.68 -21.10
C THR A 19 14.29 -16.16 -20.90
N ILE A 20 15.49 -15.60 -20.73
CA ILE A 20 15.68 -14.15 -20.64
C ILE A 20 15.33 -13.46 -21.98
N SER A 21 15.71 -14.05 -23.11
CA SER A 21 15.35 -13.52 -24.44
C SER A 21 13.83 -13.49 -24.63
N CYS A 22 13.16 -14.62 -24.32
CA CYS A 22 11.71 -14.75 -24.47
C CYS A 22 10.94 -13.76 -23.57
N LYS A 23 11.37 -13.56 -22.32
CA LYS A 23 10.79 -12.54 -21.43
C LYS A 23 10.93 -11.13 -22.00
N LYS A 24 12.10 -10.76 -22.51
CA LYS A 24 12.33 -9.43 -23.11
C LYS A 24 11.50 -9.21 -24.38
N ASP A 25 11.21 -10.26 -25.13
CA ASP A 25 10.43 -10.15 -26.37
C ASP A 25 8.92 -10.03 -26.09
N VAL A 26 8.41 -10.68 -25.04
CA VAL A 26 7.01 -10.49 -24.57
C VAL A 26 6.77 -9.07 -24.05
N VAL A 27 7.71 -8.49 -23.30
CA VAL A 27 7.57 -7.11 -22.80
C VAL A 27 7.40 -6.10 -23.95
N LYS A 28 8.06 -6.31 -25.09
CA LYS A 28 7.98 -5.41 -26.25
C LYS A 28 6.63 -5.43 -26.97
N THR A 29 5.78 -6.43 -26.74
CA THR A 29 4.47 -6.50 -27.40
C THR A 29 3.41 -5.63 -26.74
N TYR A 30 3.69 -5.07 -25.56
CA TYR A 30 2.76 -4.21 -24.82
C TYR A 30 3.15 -2.73 -24.90
N PRO A 31 2.17 -1.79 -24.97
CA PRO A 31 2.44 -0.34 -24.98
C PRO A 31 3.34 0.11 -23.83
N ASN A 32 4.27 1.04 -24.08
CA ASN A 32 5.23 1.50 -23.07
C ASN A 32 4.64 2.42 -21.98
N GLN A 33 3.39 2.81 -22.13
CA GLN A 33 2.66 3.66 -21.19
C GLN A 33 1.37 2.95 -20.77
N LEU A 34 1.06 3.05 -19.48
CA LEU A 34 -0.19 2.56 -18.90
C LEU A 34 -1.09 3.77 -18.61
N THR A 35 -2.23 3.86 -19.29
CA THR A 35 -3.15 4.99 -19.24
C THR A 35 -4.59 4.50 -19.02
N LEU A 36 -5.50 5.41 -18.69
CA LEU A 36 -6.93 5.08 -18.57
C LEU A 36 -7.56 4.59 -19.88
N GLU A 37 -6.92 4.86 -21.03
CA GLU A 37 -7.42 4.43 -22.33
C GLU A 37 -7.01 3.00 -22.68
N ASN A 38 -5.95 2.46 -22.06
CA ASN A 38 -5.39 1.15 -22.42
C ASN A 38 -5.22 0.18 -21.25
N TRP A 39 -5.51 0.57 -20.01
CA TRP A 39 -5.21 -0.25 -18.82
C TRP A 39 -5.86 -1.64 -18.86
N GLU A 40 -7.04 -1.78 -19.46
CA GLU A 40 -7.73 -3.07 -19.59
C GLU A 40 -6.91 -4.10 -20.40
N GLU A 41 -6.10 -3.65 -21.37
CA GLU A 41 -5.20 -4.51 -22.14
C GLU A 41 -4.13 -5.18 -21.25
N PHE A 42 -3.87 -4.61 -20.07
CA PHE A 42 -2.85 -5.08 -19.14
C PHE A 42 -3.39 -6.03 -18.06
N VAL A 43 -4.70 -6.25 -18.00
CA VAL A 43 -5.33 -7.14 -17.00
C VAL A 43 -4.75 -8.55 -17.10
N ASP A 44 -4.68 -9.10 -18.31
CA ASP A 44 -4.11 -10.42 -18.58
C ASP A 44 -2.60 -10.39 -18.85
N ALA A 45 -1.93 -9.24 -18.67
CA ALA A 45 -0.52 -9.12 -19.00
C ALA A 45 0.35 -10.04 -18.12
N PRO A 46 1.42 -10.65 -18.69
CA PRO A 46 2.40 -11.37 -17.91
C PRO A 46 3.01 -10.51 -16.79
N LYS A 47 3.40 -11.14 -15.68
CA LYS A 47 3.93 -10.43 -14.51
C LYS A 47 5.12 -9.53 -14.87
N GLU A 48 5.98 -9.98 -15.77
CA GLU A 48 7.15 -9.23 -16.24
C GLU A 48 6.79 -7.90 -16.93
N VAL A 49 5.60 -7.81 -17.52
CA VAL A 49 5.09 -6.57 -18.12
C VAL A 49 4.69 -5.59 -17.03
N LEU A 50 4.01 -6.06 -15.98
CA LEU A 50 3.59 -5.21 -14.86
C LEU A 50 4.78 -4.76 -13.99
N GLU A 51 5.74 -5.65 -13.75
CA GLU A 51 6.97 -5.36 -12.98
C GLU A 51 7.77 -4.18 -13.57
N ARG A 52 7.66 -3.92 -14.88
CA ARG A 52 8.30 -2.75 -15.50
C ARG A 52 7.66 -1.43 -15.08
N PHE A 53 6.34 -1.41 -14.89
CA PHE A 53 5.60 -0.21 -14.50
C PHE A 53 5.76 0.04 -13.00
N GLU A 54 5.72 -1.02 -12.19
CA GLU A 54 6.09 -0.96 -10.77
C GLU A 54 7.50 -0.35 -10.59
N ALA A 55 8.46 -0.78 -11.40
CA ALA A 55 9.83 -0.23 -11.36
C ALA A 55 9.91 1.24 -11.80
N GLN A 56 9.10 1.65 -12.79
CA GLN A 56 9.03 3.05 -13.23
C GLN A 56 8.48 3.95 -12.12
N GLU A 57 7.38 3.56 -11.48
CA GLU A 57 6.77 4.32 -10.39
C GLU A 57 7.70 4.44 -9.18
N GLN A 58 8.41 3.36 -8.83
CA GLN A 58 9.41 3.39 -7.76
C GLN A 58 10.61 4.31 -8.07
N SER A 59 10.97 4.46 -9.35
CA SER A 59 12.09 5.33 -9.75
C SER A 59 11.76 6.82 -9.57
N ILE A 60 10.51 7.22 -9.86
CA ILE A 60 10.02 8.60 -9.67
C ILE A 60 10.05 8.97 -8.19
N LYS A 61 9.69 8.02 -7.33
CA LYS A 61 9.68 8.20 -5.88
C LYS A 61 11.04 8.58 -5.29
N THR A 62 12.14 8.05 -5.83
CA THR A 62 13.48 8.25 -5.24
C THR A 62 13.97 9.71 -5.35
N GLU A 63 13.34 10.53 -6.18
CA GLU A 63 13.73 11.92 -6.44
C GLU A 63 13.12 12.94 -5.44
N LEU A 64 12.09 12.56 -4.68
CA LEU A 64 11.25 13.48 -3.88
C LEU A 64 11.59 13.55 -2.36
N ASP A 65 12.39 12.63 -1.82
CA ASP A 65 12.56 12.43 -0.36
C ASP A 65 13.67 13.30 0.31
N LYS A 66 13.66 14.63 0.17
CA LYS A 66 14.60 15.52 0.91
C LYS A 66 13.91 16.65 1.68
N GLU A 67 13.52 16.45 2.96
CA GLU A 67 13.78 17.40 4.07
C GLU A 67 13.42 16.85 5.48
N GLN A 68 13.93 17.50 6.53
CA GLN A 68 14.12 17.02 7.92
C GLN A 68 13.18 17.63 9.00
N ALA A 69 13.29 17.03 10.20
CA ALA A 69 12.48 17.01 11.43
C ALA A 69 12.15 18.32 12.19
N ILE A 70 11.06 18.25 12.99
CA ILE A 70 10.80 19.12 14.17
C ILE A 70 10.40 18.26 15.40
N ALA A 71 10.79 18.75 16.58
CA ALA A 71 10.82 18.09 17.89
C ALA A 71 9.47 17.78 18.56
N THR A 72 9.48 16.75 19.42
CA THR A 72 8.39 16.29 20.30
C THR A 72 8.16 17.21 21.51
N PRO A 73 6.91 17.59 21.86
CA PRO A 73 6.64 18.20 23.15
C PRO A 73 6.54 17.12 24.25
N LYS A 74 7.29 17.33 25.33
CA LYS A 74 7.23 16.54 26.57
C LYS A 74 6.12 17.12 27.46
N ALA A 75 4.88 16.66 27.27
CA ALA A 75 3.76 17.06 28.12
C ALA A 75 3.58 16.07 29.29
N ILE A 76 3.32 16.60 30.49
CA ILE A 76 2.96 15.83 31.69
C ILE A 76 1.46 15.48 31.56
N CYS A 77 1.13 14.19 31.46
CA CYS A 77 -0.23 13.73 31.15
C CYS A 77 -0.94 13.20 32.43
N PRO A 78 -2.06 13.81 32.89
CA PRO A 78 -2.74 13.44 34.13
C PRO A 78 -3.30 12.01 34.18
N GLY A 79 -3.60 11.39 33.02
CA GLY A 79 -4.11 10.02 32.90
C GLY A 79 -3.11 8.99 32.33
N GLY A 80 -1.84 9.40 32.16
CA GLY A 80 -0.86 8.67 31.36
C GLY A 80 -1.03 8.93 29.85
N PRO A 81 0.06 8.89 29.06
CA PRO A 81 -0.03 9.10 27.61
C PRO A 81 -0.60 7.87 26.91
N ILE A 82 -1.39 8.08 25.85
CA ILE A 82 -1.53 7.11 24.77
C ILE A 82 -0.36 7.33 23.83
N PHE A 83 0.39 6.29 23.50
CA PHE A 83 1.60 6.39 22.70
C PHE A 83 1.72 5.22 21.74
N GLY A 84 2.57 5.37 20.74
CA GLY A 84 2.85 4.31 19.79
C GLY A 84 3.65 4.85 18.62
N LYS A 85 3.75 4.01 17.60
CA LYS A 85 4.45 4.27 16.36
C LYS A 85 3.51 4.08 15.18
N VAL A 86 3.59 5.00 14.22
CA VAL A 86 2.94 4.83 12.93
C VAL A 86 4.01 4.49 11.89
N ARG A 87 3.74 3.45 11.10
CA ARG A 87 4.54 3.05 9.93
C ARG A 87 3.65 3.01 8.71
N ALA A 88 4.24 3.05 7.53
CA ALA A 88 3.52 2.97 6.28
C ALA A 88 4.26 2.10 5.27
N TRP A 89 3.53 1.53 4.30
CA TRP A 89 4.10 0.60 3.35
C TRP A 89 4.84 1.33 2.24
N ASN A 90 6.17 1.15 2.25
CA ASN A 90 7.24 1.71 1.43
C ASN A 90 8.04 0.70 0.59
N GLY A 91 7.44 -0.33 0.00
CA GLY A 91 8.19 -1.56 -0.34
C GLY A 91 8.76 -2.26 0.92
N GLY A 92 8.13 -1.97 2.07
CA GLY A 92 8.54 -2.32 3.42
C GLY A 92 8.06 -1.26 4.42
N TRP A 93 7.71 -1.67 5.64
CA TRP A 93 7.15 -0.76 6.65
C TRP A 93 8.19 0.27 7.12
N SER A 94 7.98 1.53 6.73
CA SER A 94 8.83 2.68 7.08
C SER A 94 8.12 3.63 8.03
N SER A 95 8.86 4.36 8.85
CA SER A 95 8.25 5.28 9.82
C SER A 95 7.68 6.52 9.12
N ILE A 96 6.51 7.00 9.54
CA ILE A 96 5.84 8.16 8.94
C ILE A 96 5.75 9.32 9.94
N SER A 97 6.24 10.48 9.55
CA SER A 97 6.18 11.72 10.35
C SER A 97 4.94 12.55 10.02
N GLY A 98 4.50 13.41 10.95
CA GLY A 98 3.41 14.37 10.69
C GLY A 98 2.00 13.79 10.73
N VAL A 99 1.80 12.53 11.15
CA VAL A 99 0.46 11.98 11.40
C VAL A 99 -0.14 12.69 12.60
N LYS A 100 -1.30 13.32 12.40
CA LYS A 100 -2.07 13.96 13.45
C LYS A 100 -2.86 12.91 14.23
N VAL A 101 -2.66 12.87 15.55
CA VAL A 101 -3.40 12.01 16.48
C VAL A 101 -4.22 12.90 17.41
N THR A 102 -5.53 12.67 17.50
CA THR A 102 -6.44 13.49 18.32
C THR A 102 -7.27 12.66 19.28
N GLN A 103 -7.61 13.25 20.43
CA GLN A 103 -8.63 12.73 21.35
C GLN A 103 -9.28 13.93 22.04
N ALA A 104 -10.58 14.12 21.81
CA ALA A 104 -11.28 15.34 22.25
C ALA A 104 -10.48 16.60 21.84
N ASN A 105 -10.02 17.41 22.81
CA ASN A 105 -9.27 18.64 22.57
C ASN A 105 -7.75 18.43 22.49
N TRP A 106 -7.26 17.21 22.71
CA TRP A 106 -5.84 16.90 22.65
C TRP A 106 -5.42 16.58 21.22
N THR A 107 -4.26 17.09 20.83
CA THR A 107 -3.63 16.79 19.54
C THR A 107 -2.14 16.52 19.75
N ALA A 108 -1.64 15.48 19.09
CA ALA A 108 -0.23 15.15 18.98
C ALA A 108 0.11 14.85 17.51
N TYR A 109 1.41 14.83 17.20
CA TYR A 109 1.90 14.48 15.87
C TYR A 109 3.01 13.44 15.99
N THR A 110 3.12 12.55 15.00
CA THR A 110 4.27 11.64 14.91
C THR A 110 5.54 12.39 14.57
N ASN A 111 6.64 12.04 15.22
CA ASN A 111 7.97 12.54 14.88
C ASN A 111 8.55 11.79 13.66
N THR A 112 9.80 12.10 13.28
CA THR A 112 10.47 11.45 12.14
C THR A 112 10.73 9.95 12.29
N LEU A 113 10.68 9.44 13.52
CA LEU A 113 10.75 8.01 13.80
C LEU A 113 9.37 7.36 13.87
N GLY A 114 8.31 8.09 13.50
CA GLY A 114 6.92 7.65 13.53
C GLY A 114 6.29 7.62 14.92
N ASN A 115 7.01 8.01 15.97
CA ASN A 115 6.53 7.90 17.34
C ASN A 115 5.65 9.10 17.70
N TYR A 116 4.56 8.85 18.44
CA TYR A 116 3.70 9.87 19.02
C TYR A 116 3.42 9.57 20.50
N ALA A 117 3.06 10.62 21.24
CA ALA A 117 2.49 10.51 22.58
C ALA A 117 1.42 11.59 22.74
N LEU A 118 0.21 11.17 23.04
CA LEU A 118 -0.97 12.00 23.25
C LEU A 118 -1.32 11.96 24.74
N CYS A 119 -1.40 13.12 25.38
CA CYS A 119 -1.92 13.17 26.74
C CYS A 119 -3.40 12.83 26.74
N SER A 120 -3.74 11.66 27.26
CA SER A 120 -5.13 11.27 27.47
C SER A 120 -5.58 11.77 28.83
N SER A 121 -6.71 12.46 28.88
CA SER A 121 -7.34 12.90 30.13
C SER A 121 -8.85 12.72 30.14
N THR A 122 -9.43 12.08 29.12
CA THR A 122 -10.88 12.05 28.89
C THR A 122 -11.33 10.77 28.20
N THR A 123 -12.60 10.43 28.37
CA THR A 123 -13.32 9.41 27.58
C THR A 123 -13.57 9.91 26.16
N GLY A 124 -13.29 9.10 25.14
CA GLY A 124 -13.56 9.44 23.74
C GLY A 124 -12.64 8.71 22.77
N PRO A 125 -12.99 8.65 21.47
CA PRO A 125 -12.18 7.96 20.48
C PRO A 125 -10.85 8.67 20.25
N VAL A 126 -9.80 7.88 20.02
CA VAL A 126 -8.53 8.38 19.48
C VAL A 126 -8.58 8.25 17.97
N CYS A 127 -8.43 9.37 17.28
CA CYS A 127 -8.49 9.43 15.81
C CYS A 127 -7.12 9.76 15.23
N MET A 128 -6.82 9.20 14.06
CA MET A 128 -5.63 9.54 13.27
C MET A 128 -6.00 10.14 11.92
N ASN A 129 -5.18 11.09 11.47
CA ASN A 129 -5.32 11.70 10.16
C ASN A 129 -3.93 12.09 9.61
N TYR A 130 -3.76 11.97 8.31
CA TYR A 130 -2.56 12.43 7.62
C TYR A 130 -2.96 13.19 6.35
N ASN A 131 -2.40 14.39 6.20
CA ASN A 131 -2.72 15.28 5.10
C ASN A 131 -1.76 15.00 3.94
N THR A 132 -2.25 14.34 2.91
CA THR A 132 -1.50 14.04 1.68
C THR A 132 -2.39 14.20 0.45
N SER A 133 -1.80 14.29 -0.73
CA SER A 133 -2.56 14.33 -1.98
C SER A 133 -3.32 13.01 -2.17
N GLN A 134 -4.56 13.10 -2.66
CA GLN A 134 -5.40 11.94 -2.94
C GLN A 134 -4.82 11.09 -4.07
N LEU A 135 -4.18 11.74 -5.05
CA LEU A 135 -3.54 11.10 -6.21
C LEU A 135 -2.10 10.65 -5.94
N ASN A 136 -1.52 10.96 -4.78
CA ASN A 136 -0.18 10.48 -4.48
C ASN A 136 -0.21 8.94 -4.43
N GLY A 137 0.63 8.30 -5.24
CA GLY A 137 0.69 6.85 -5.39
C GLY A 137 -0.53 6.15 -5.99
N VAL A 138 -1.53 6.89 -6.49
CA VAL A 138 -2.71 6.29 -7.12
C VAL A 138 -2.61 6.42 -8.63
N SER A 139 -2.55 5.30 -9.33
CA SER A 139 -2.31 5.21 -10.77
C SER A 139 -3.20 4.18 -11.45
N THR A 140 -3.07 4.09 -12.77
CA THR A 140 -3.73 3.09 -13.61
C THR A 140 -3.22 1.67 -13.34
N LEU A 141 -2.03 1.51 -12.75
CA LEU A 141 -1.49 0.21 -12.34
C LEU A 141 -2.30 -0.38 -11.18
N ASP A 142 -2.77 0.46 -10.26
CA ASP A 142 -3.63 0.01 -9.16
C ASP A 142 -4.95 -0.59 -9.68
N LEU A 143 -5.55 0.03 -10.71
CA LEU A 143 -6.73 -0.50 -11.39
C LEU A 143 -6.49 -1.90 -11.95
N VAL A 144 -5.34 -2.12 -12.60
CA VAL A 144 -4.96 -3.44 -13.14
C VAL A 144 -4.86 -4.47 -12.01
N HIS A 145 -4.24 -4.12 -10.88
CA HIS A 145 -4.12 -5.04 -9.74
C HIS A 145 -5.49 -5.38 -9.12
N ILE A 146 -6.38 -4.40 -8.95
CA ILE A 146 -7.73 -4.63 -8.43
C ILE A 146 -8.52 -5.54 -9.39
N GLN A 147 -8.52 -5.23 -10.68
CA GLN A 147 -9.24 -6.02 -11.68
C GLN A 147 -8.74 -7.48 -11.72
N ARG A 148 -7.44 -7.70 -11.63
CA ARG A 148 -6.86 -9.06 -11.58
C ARG A 148 -7.23 -9.82 -10.33
N HIS A 149 -7.40 -9.13 -9.21
CA HIS A 149 -7.89 -9.73 -7.98
C HIS A 149 -9.35 -10.16 -8.13
N ILE A 150 -10.22 -9.26 -8.61
CA ILE A 150 -11.65 -9.52 -8.85
C ILE A 150 -11.84 -10.71 -9.81
N LEU A 151 -11.05 -10.79 -10.88
CA LEU A 151 -11.10 -11.88 -11.86
C LEU A 151 -10.37 -13.15 -11.42
N ASN A 152 -9.78 -13.16 -10.23
CA ASN A 152 -8.99 -14.28 -9.70
C ASN A 152 -7.81 -14.70 -10.62
N ILE A 153 -7.29 -13.76 -11.42
CA ILE A 153 -6.10 -13.96 -12.26
C ILE A 153 -4.83 -13.90 -11.40
N ALA A 154 -4.80 -12.94 -10.47
CA ALA A 154 -3.74 -12.78 -9.49
C ALA A 154 -4.37 -12.30 -8.16
N PRO A 155 -5.08 -13.18 -7.44
CA PRO A 155 -5.72 -12.81 -6.19
C PRO A 155 -4.69 -12.38 -5.15
N PHE A 156 -5.04 -11.40 -4.31
CA PHE A 156 -4.11 -10.86 -3.31
C PHE A 156 -3.64 -11.90 -2.30
N ASP A 157 -4.45 -12.91 -1.98
CA ASP A 157 -4.10 -14.01 -1.06
C ASP A 157 -2.81 -14.76 -1.45
N ASN A 158 -2.43 -14.73 -2.72
CA ASN A 158 -1.24 -15.40 -3.22
C ASN A 158 0.03 -14.53 -3.15
N ILE A 159 -0.07 -13.29 -2.69
CA ILE A 159 1.04 -12.34 -2.62
C ILE A 159 1.86 -12.57 -1.35
N ILE A 160 3.19 -12.58 -1.50
CA ILE A 160 4.15 -12.73 -0.40
C ILE A 160 5.02 -11.47 -0.33
N PRO A 161 5.25 -10.89 0.88
CA PRO A 161 4.76 -11.37 2.18
C PRO A 161 3.26 -11.15 2.38
N GLU A 162 2.63 -11.95 3.25
CA GLU A 162 1.19 -11.83 3.57
C GLU A 162 0.81 -10.43 4.08
N SER A 163 1.76 -9.68 4.66
CA SER A 163 1.53 -8.28 5.02
C SER A 163 1.31 -7.37 3.81
N ASP A 164 1.96 -7.67 2.67
CA ASP A 164 1.70 -6.94 1.41
C ASP A 164 0.29 -7.29 0.92
N ALA A 165 -0.08 -8.57 0.93
CA ALA A 165 -1.43 -9.03 0.60
C ALA A 165 -2.50 -8.32 1.45
N ALA A 166 -2.35 -8.34 2.79
CA ALA A 166 -3.30 -7.71 3.70
C ALA A 166 -3.44 -6.21 3.47
N ARG A 167 -2.32 -5.52 3.18
CA ARG A 167 -2.34 -4.10 2.82
C ARG A 167 -3.03 -3.84 1.49
N ARG A 168 -2.89 -4.73 0.50
CA ARG A 168 -3.58 -4.63 -0.81
C ARG A 168 -5.09 -4.65 -0.62
N TYR A 169 -5.61 -5.53 0.23
CA TYR A 169 -7.04 -5.58 0.55
C TYR A 169 -7.55 -4.24 1.10
N VAL A 170 -6.86 -3.70 2.10
CA VAL A 170 -7.23 -2.40 2.69
C VAL A 170 -7.14 -1.27 1.69
N ALA A 171 -6.12 -1.23 0.83
CA ALA A 171 -5.95 -0.17 -0.16
C ALA A 171 -6.98 -0.22 -1.29
N ALA A 172 -7.46 -1.42 -1.65
CA ALA A 172 -8.35 -1.65 -2.78
C ALA A 172 -9.81 -1.30 -2.51
N ASP A 173 -10.31 -1.53 -1.29
CA ASP A 173 -11.68 -1.17 -0.86
C ASP A 173 -11.74 0.33 -0.51
N VAL A 174 -11.89 1.19 -1.52
CA VAL A 174 -11.77 2.66 -1.38
C VAL A 174 -13.06 3.32 -0.90
N ASP A 175 -14.18 2.61 -0.93
CA ASP A 175 -15.46 3.07 -0.40
C ASP A 175 -15.79 2.52 1.01
N HIS A 176 -14.95 1.62 1.53
CA HIS A 176 -15.02 0.99 2.84
C HIS A 176 -16.26 0.12 3.07
N ASN A 177 -16.77 -0.51 2.02
CA ASN A 177 -17.95 -1.36 2.12
C ASN A 177 -17.61 -2.82 2.52
N GLY A 178 -16.31 -3.15 2.63
CA GLY A 178 -15.81 -4.49 2.98
C GLY A 178 -15.69 -5.45 1.79
N VAL A 179 -15.95 -4.99 0.57
CA VAL A 179 -15.96 -5.79 -0.66
C VAL A 179 -15.14 -5.06 -1.71
N ILE A 180 -14.23 -5.78 -2.37
CA ILE A 180 -13.45 -5.24 -3.48
C ILE A 180 -14.19 -5.57 -4.78
N ASP A 181 -14.75 -4.55 -5.44
CA ASP A 181 -15.54 -4.73 -6.65
C ASP A 181 -15.33 -3.59 -7.69
N GLY A 182 -16.19 -3.55 -8.71
CA GLY A 182 -16.10 -2.57 -9.79
C GLY A 182 -16.37 -1.12 -9.35
N ASN A 183 -17.01 -0.90 -8.21
CA ASN A 183 -17.23 0.43 -7.65
C ASN A 183 -15.91 1.06 -7.21
N ASP A 184 -14.99 0.26 -6.65
CA ASP A 184 -13.65 0.72 -6.27
C ASP A 184 -12.85 1.20 -7.47
N ILE A 185 -12.88 0.41 -8.56
CA ILE A 185 -12.26 0.77 -9.84
C ILE A 185 -12.84 2.08 -10.36
N THR A 186 -14.17 2.21 -10.35
CA THR A 186 -14.86 3.42 -10.84
C THR A 186 -14.47 4.66 -10.01
N ALA A 187 -14.38 4.52 -8.68
CA ALA A 187 -13.98 5.61 -7.80
C ALA A 187 -12.54 6.07 -8.05
N ILE A 188 -11.60 5.14 -8.24
CA ILE A 188 -10.21 5.47 -8.57
C ILE A 188 -10.10 6.08 -9.97
N GLN A 189 -10.84 5.57 -10.97
CA GLN A 189 -10.88 6.17 -12.32
C GLN A 189 -11.36 7.63 -12.28
N GLN A 190 -12.44 7.91 -11.56
CA GLN A 190 -12.95 9.28 -11.39
C GLN A 190 -11.93 10.20 -10.72
N LEU A 191 -11.17 9.68 -9.74
CA LEU A 191 -10.10 10.43 -9.10
C LEU A 191 -8.97 10.75 -10.08
N ILE A 192 -8.47 9.76 -10.84
CA ILE A 192 -7.39 9.95 -11.82
C ILE A 192 -7.82 10.92 -12.93
N LEU A 193 -9.09 10.90 -13.35
CA LEU A 193 -9.66 11.84 -14.32
C LEU A 193 -9.90 13.24 -13.76
N GLY A 194 -9.78 13.44 -12.44
CA GLY A 194 -10.12 14.70 -11.78
C GLY A 194 -11.62 15.02 -11.78
N ILE A 195 -12.48 14.03 -12.04
CA ILE A 195 -13.94 14.14 -11.91
C ILE A 195 -14.31 14.29 -10.44
N THR A 196 -13.63 13.54 -9.57
CA THR A 196 -13.66 13.71 -8.12
C THR A 196 -12.27 14.13 -7.65
N ILE A 197 -12.23 14.89 -6.54
CA ILE A 197 -10.97 15.30 -5.90
C ILE A 197 -10.65 14.50 -4.64
N THR A 198 -11.58 13.62 -4.20
CA THR A 198 -11.43 12.75 -3.04
C THR A 198 -12.08 11.39 -3.31
N LEU A 199 -11.52 10.33 -2.72
CA LEU A 199 -12.18 9.03 -2.65
C LEU A 199 -13.36 9.07 -1.65
N PRO A 200 -14.33 8.14 -1.75
CA PRO A 200 -15.49 8.10 -0.84
C PRO A 200 -15.11 7.82 0.62
N GLY A 201 -14.09 6.98 0.83
CA GLY A 201 -13.55 6.65 2.13
C GLY A 201 -12.48 7.62 2.64
N ASN A 202 -11.53 7.09 3.41
CA ASN A 202 -10.42 7.86 3.93
C ASN A 202 -9.40 8.08 2.81
N ASN A 203 -8.56 9.10 2.93
CA ASN A 203 -7.36 9.17 2.07
C ASN A 203 -6.32 8.14 2.50
N VAL A 204 -6.10 8.03 3.81
CA VAL A 204 -5.17 7.11 4.45
C VAL A 204 -5.91 6.43 5.60
N THR A 205 -5.83 5.11 5.65
CA THR A 205 -6.41 4.28 6.71
C THR A 205 -5.33 3.86 7.70
N PHE A 206 -5.59 3.98 9.00
CA PHE A 206 -4.67 3.61 10.08
C PHE A 206 -5.11 2.31 10.75
N VAL A 207 -4.56 1.20 10.29
CA VAL A 207 -4.89 -0.16 10.76
C VAL A 207 -4.02 -0.54 11.96
N PRO A 208 -4.54 -1.19 13.01
CA PRO A 208 -3.70 -1.79 14.05
C PRO A 208 -2.73 -2.81 13.44
N GLU A 209 -1.44 -2.75 13.82
CA GLU A 209 -0.40 -3.66 13.28
C GLU A 209 -0.75 -5.14 13.50
N VAL A 210 -1.38 -5.45 14.62
CA VAL A 210 -1.82 -6.81 14.99
C VAL A 210 -3.03 -7.31 14.20
N ASP A 211 -3.82 -6.39 13.63
CA ASP A 211 -5.07 -6.72 12.95
C ASP A 211 -4.94 -6.70 11.42
N LEU A 212 -3.82 -6.17 10.87
CA LEU A 212 -3.52 -6.20 9.43
C LEU A 212 -2.99 -7.58 9.01
N VAL A 213 -3.86 -8.58 9.07
CA VAL A 213 -3.60 -9.98 8.73
C VAL A 213 -4.68 -10.53 7.80
N LEU A 214 -4.34 -11.52 6.97
CA LEU A 214 -5.25 -12.05 5.94
C LEU A 214 -6.64 -12.44 6.49
N PRO A 215 -6.78 -13.21 7.59
CA PRO A 215 -8.11 -13.59 8.07
C PRO A 215 -9.02 -12.40 8.43
N MET A 216 -8.43 -11.27 8.83
CA MET A 216 -9.19 -10.07 9.18
C MET A 216 -9.59 -9.28 7.93
N VAL A 217 -8.70 -9.17 6.94
CA VAL A 217 -8.94 -8.35 5.74
C VAL A 217 -9.75 -9.06 4.65
N THR A 218 -9.84 -10.39 4.69
CA THR A 218 -10.68 -11.17 3.75
C THR A 218 -12.13 -11.33 4.24
N ASP A 219 -12.40 -11.00 5.51
CA ASP A 219 -13.76 -10.94 6.04
C ASP A 219 -14.32 -9.52 5.80
N PRO A 220 -15.46 -9.35 5.10
CA PRO A 220 -15.99 -8.03 4.80
C PRO A 220 -16.23 -7.16 6.04
N TRP A 221 -16.72 -7.76 7.13
CA TRP A 221 -16.94 -7.04 8.38
C TRP A 221 -15.62 -6.63 9.04
N GLY A 222 -14.64 -7.53 9.03
CA GLY A 222 -13.28 -7.27 9.48
C GLY A 222 -12.63 -6.13 8.70
N LEU A 223 -12.70 -6.15 7.36
CA LEU A 223 -12.13 -5.12 6.50
C LEU A 223 -12.74 -3.74 6.78
N SER A 224 -14.07 -3.62 6.76
CA SER A 224 -14.76 -2.36 7.07
C SER A 224 -14.44 -1.85 8.48
N PHE A 225 -14.27 -2.76 9.46
CA PHE A 225 -13.88 -2.39 10.82
C PHE A 225 -12.45 -1.81 10.88
N LEU A 226 -11.51 -2.39 10.14
CA LEU A 226 -10.11 -1.93 10.08
C LEU A 226 -9.96 -0.54 9.45
N GLN A 227 -10.90 -0.15 8.59
CA GLN A 227 -10.88 1.12 7.88
C GLN A 227 -11.42 2.30 8.71
N ASN A 228 -11.71 2.10 10.00
CA ASN A 228 -12.06 3.17 10.91
C ASN A 228 -10.81 3.81 11.55
N ASN A 229 -10.55 5.06 11.18
CA ASN A 229 -9.43 5.85 11.71
C ASN A 229 -9.62 6.33 13.16
N CYS A 230 -10.80 6.11 13.75
CA CYS A 230 -11.13 6.49 15.12
C CYS A 230 -11.42 5.26 15.98
N ARG A 231 -10.64 5.07 17.06
CA ARG A 231 -10.78 3.93 17.97
C ARG A 231 -11.35 4.36 19.32
N ASN A 232 -12.51 3.81 19.68
CA ASN A 232 -13.04 3.87 21.03
C ASN A 232 -12.24 2.96 21.98
N ASN A 233 -12.18 3.31 23.27
CA ASN A 233 -11.47 2.54 24.30
C ASN A 233 -10.03 2.20 23.88
N ALA A 234 -9.33 3.20 23.33
CA ALA A 234 -7.98 3.01 22.82
C ALA A 234 -7.03 2.54 23.93
N PRO A 235 -6.21 1.50 23.69
CA PRO A 235 -5.19 1.08 24.64
C PRO A 235 -4.09 2.15 24.79
N TYR A 236 -3.35 2.11 25.89
CA TYR A 236 -2.22 3.03 26.12
C TYR A 236 -1.13 2.90 25.06
N HIS A 237 -0.85 1.68 24.60
CA HIS A 237 0.09 1.42 23.50
C HIS A 237 -0.67 1.11 22.22
N MET A 238 -0.41 1.87 21.16
CA MET A 238 -1.27 1.86 19.98
C MET A 238 -0.47 2.12 18.70
N ASP A 239 0.23 1.08 18.24
CA ASP A 239 0.92 1.09 16.95
C ASP A 239 -0.06 0.98 15.78
N ARG A 240 0.29 1.62 14.66
CA ARG A 240 -0.55 1.68 13.45
C ARG A 240 0.25 1.54 12.17
N TYR A 241 -0.38 0.87 11.22
CA TYR A 241 -0.01 0.88 9.82
C TYR A 241 -0.90 1.84 9.05
N ALA A 242 -0.29 2.85 8.44
CA ALA A 242 -0.92 3.74 7.49
C ALA A 242 -0.93 3.06 6.11
N VAL A 243 -2.12 2.89 5.56
CA VAL A 243 -2.37 2.34 4.22
C VAL A 243 -2.99 3.45 3.38
N LYS A 244 -2.34 3.81 2.27
CA LYS A 244 -2.89 4.78 1.32
C LYS A 244 -4.01 4.11 0.54
N MET A 245 -5.20 4.70 0.59
CA MET A 245 -6.35 4.20 -0.16
C MET A 245 -6.16 4.46 -1.65
N GLY A 246 -6.45 3.46 -2.47
CA GLY A 246 -6.25 3.44 -3.91
C GLY A 246 -4.84 3.05 -4.37
N ASP A 247 -3.83 3.06 -3.48
CA ASP A 247 -2.46 2.63 -3.80
C ASP A 247 -2.27 1.13 -3.51
N VAL A 248 -2.58 0.31 -4.51
CA VAL A 248 -2.50 -1.15 -4.47
C VAL A 248 -1.12 -1.66 -4.91
N SER A 249 -0.40 -0.88 -5.71
CA SER A 249 0.99 -1.14 -6.10
C SER A 249 1.97 -0.92 -4.93
N GLY A 250 1.63 -0.04 -3.99
CA GLY A 250 2.41 0.27 -2.80
C GLY A 250 3.55 1.26 -3.06
N ASN A 251 3.37 2.14 -4.05
CA ASN A 251 4.38 3.10 -4.50
C ASN A 251 4.24 4.48 -3.80
N PHE A 252 3.25 4.65 -2.91
CA PHE A 252 3.04 5.89 -2.18
C PHE A 252 4.29 6.30 -1.37
N SER A 253 4.63 7.60 -1.43
CA SER A 253 5.74 8.21 -0.68
C SER A 253 5.23 9.19 0.39
N PHE A 254 5.86 9.15 1.58
CA PHE A 254 5.54 9.95 2.77
C PHE A 254 6.57 11.03 3.05
#